data_AF-A0A9P3MXR6-F1
#
_entry.id   AF-A0A9P3MXR6-F1
#
_cell.length_a   1.000
_cell.length_b   1.000
_cell.length_c   1.000
_cell.angle_alpha   90.00
_cell.angle_beta   90.00
_cell.angle_gamma   90.00
#
_symmetry.space_group_name_H-M   'P 1'
#
loop_
_entity.id
_entity.type
_entity.pdbx_description
1 polymer ?
#
loop_
_entity_poly.entity_id
_entity_poly.type
_entity_poly.pdbx_seq_one_letter_code
_entity_poly.pdbx_strand_id
1 'polypeptide(L)'
;MDVSAPTPTTPAAAAAAAAAAPVIPAGPTLPTFRVEERISADFLGSSLTRVRLSGTVFLTLPLPKGAAASGDAMGGGGLLGGGGGAIGGGKMGGAGARGGGAGADAEKDGSVPDEFSFRLEGSGAIKRCSIRPGIVNDLGKGYFHFRTPPPGTTFPHSPPPPRLQPPPGPPMADLLGEGDEGMGEVVNPGEEGAWGQGGEGADGRPQEFVLMKYRLQPRYTPIPLRLRFVTRRSDEALSLMIQYVANPYLQAPLVNVTFVLSLAFSPASLRINPEAQLDPWTKELRWLIPQINPQDPPQRLRAQIPVIPDDLVQGAAERTAEEKQAEEDRKAREMAAYRVRVEFECRGSSLSGVTVGEVMATGKPPFAVAGHSFSSSEYICS
;
A
#
# COMPACT_ATOMS: atom_id res chain seq x y z
N MET A 1 -11.49 60.79 33.34
CA MET A 1 -12.25 59.74 32.66
C MET A 1 -11.42 58.49 32.76
N ASP A 2 -11.70 57.74 33.82
CA ASP A 2 -10.97 56.57 34.29
C ASP A 2 -11.74 55.35 33.75
N VAL A 3 -11.13 54.53 32.91
CA VAL A 3 -11.80 53.35 32.33
C VAL A 3 -10.99 52.12 32.68
N SER A 4 -11.52 51.47 33.71
CA SER A 4 -11.08 50.24 34.35
C SER A 4 -11.04 49.05 33.37
N ALA A 5 -9.99 48.24 33.49
CA ALA A 5 -9.84 46.95 32.84
C ALA A 5 -10.84 45.90 33.39
N PRO A 6 -11.24 44.91 32.57
CA PRO A 6 -11.80 43.67 33.09
C PRO A 6 -10.81 42.49 32.98
N THR A 7 -10.58 41.86 34.13
CA THR A 7 -10.04 40.52 34.31
C THR A 7 -11.03 39.46 33.80
N PRO A 8 -10.57 38.36 33.19
CA PRO A 8 -11.35 37.13 33.13
C PRO A 8 -10.90 36.10 34.17
N THR A 9 -11.90 35.49 34.81
CA THR A 9 -11.85 34.48 35.88
C THR A 9 -12.13 33.09 35.28
N THR A 10 -11.20 32.11 35.47
CA THR A 10 -11.40 30.65 35.80
C THR A 10 -12.22 29.78 34.79
N PRO A 11 -12.16 28.41 34.69
CA PRO A 11 -11.54 27.38 35.54
C PRO A 11 -10.63 26.34 34.85
N ALA A 12 -9.84 25.67 35.71
CA ALA A 12 -9.36 24.32 35.51
C ALA A 12 -10.53 23.30 35.56
N ALA A 13 -10.61 22.43 34.56
CA ALA A 13 -11.41 21.21 34.63
C ALA A 13 -10.61 20.07 34.00
N ALA A 14 -10.11 19.19 34.86
CA ALA A 14 -9.54 17.90 34.50
C ALA A 14 -10.65 17.00 33.93
N ALA A 15 -10.49 16.56 32.67
CA ALA A 15 -11.32 15.53 32.08
C ALA A 15 -10.55 14.21 32.10
N ALA A 16 -10.89 13.35 33.05
CA ALA A 16 -10.49 11.96 33.09
C ALA A 16 -11.14 11.22 31.90
N ALA A 17 -10.34 10.84 30.92
CA ALA A 17 -10.75 9.96 29.84
C ALA A 17 -10.84 8.53 30.39
N ALA A 18 -12.06 8.12 30.74
CA ALA A 18 -12.37 6.74 31.03
C ALA A 18 -12.10 5.89 29.78
N ALA A 19 -11.26 4.87 29.94
CA ALA A 19 -10.94 3.88 28.94
C ALA A 19 -12.19 3.09 28.55
N ALA A 20 -12.85 3.51 27.46
CA ALA A 20 -13.83 2.69 26.78
C ALA A 20 -13.11 1.51 26.11
N ALA A 21 -13.53 0.29 26.45
CA ALA A 21 -13.08 -0.94 25.80
C ALA A 21 -13.25 -0.84 24.27
N PRO A 22 -12.35 -1.44 23.47
CA PRO A 22 -12.43 -1.38 22.02
C PRO A 22 -13.71 -2.08 21.55
N VAL A 23 -14.67 -1.30 21.07
CA VAL A 23 -15.81 -1.81 20.30
C VAL A 23 -15.22 -2.39 19.02
N ILE A 24 -15.16 -3.72 18.93
CA ILE A 24 -14.73 -4.42 17.72
C ILE A 24 -15.76 -4.06 16.63
N PRO A 25 -15.35 -3.41 15.52
CA PRO A 25 -16.27 -3.08 14.45
C PRO A 25 -16.88 -4.38 13.91
N ALA A 26 -18.20 -4.42 13.75
CA ALA A 26 -18.90 -5.56 13.17
C ALA A 26 -18.27 -5.92 11.82
N GLY A 27 -17.73 -7.14 11.71
CA GLY A 27 -17.08 -7.61 10.49
C GLY A 27 -18.02 -7.64 9.28
N PRO A 28 -17.47 -7.74 8.06
CA PRO A 28 -18.29 -7.75 6.85
C PRO A 28 -19.23 -8.97 6.88
N THR A 29 -20.49 -8.75 6.49
CA THR A 29 -21.52 -9.80 6.41
C THR A 29 -21.44 -10.62 5.12
N LEU A 30 -20.72 -10.11 4.12
CA LEU A 30 -20.48 -10.75 2.82
C LEU A 30 -18.98 -10.77 2.50
N PRO A 31 -18.51 -11.73 1.68
CA PRO A 31 -17.17 -11.68 1.10
C PRO A 31 -16.93 -10.31 0.47
N THR A 32 -15.80 -9.67 0.75
CA THR A 32 -15.55 -8.29 0.34
C THR A 32 -14.23 -8.18 -0.42
N PHE A 33 -14.28 -7.68 -1.66
CA PHE A 33 -13.10 -7.43 -2.47
C PHE A 33 -12.53 -6.04 -2.21
N ARG A 34 -11.21 -5.91 -2.21
CA ARG A 34 -10.50 -4.63 -2.23
C ARG A 34 -9.36 -4.67 -3.22
N VAL A 35 -9.09 -3.54 -3.86
CA VAL A 35 -7.93 -3.38 -4.75
C VAL A 35 -7.05 -2.32 -4.13
N GLU A 36 -5.78 -2.66 -3.90
CA GLU A 36 -4.77 -1.70 -3.49
C GLU A 36 -3.70 -1.59 -4.55
N GLU A 37 -3.35 -0.37 -4.91
CA GLU A 37 -2.36 -0.09 -5.93
C GLU A 37 -1.21 0.74 -5.37
N ARG A 38 -0.02 0.50 -5.89
CA ARG A 38 1.18 1.28 -5.62
C ARG A 38 1.77 1.79 -6.92
N ILE A 39 1.95 3.11 -6.99
CA ILE A 39 2.57 3.77 -8.13
C ILE A 39 3.98 4.26 -7.78
N SER A 40 4.90 4.01 -8.71
CA SER A 40 6.24 4.57 -8.72
C SER A 40 6.43 5.38 -10.00
N ALA A 41 7.08 6.53 -9.89
CA ALA A 41 7.36 7.39 -11.02
C ALA A 41 8.66 8.16 -10.80
N ASP A 42 9.50 8.22 -11.83
CA ASP A 42 10.74 8.99 -11.84
C ASP A 42 10.59 10.15 -12.83
N PHE A 43 10.82 11.35 -12.35
CA PHE A 43 10.83 12.58 -13.13
C PHE A 43 12.25 13.16 -13.17
N LEU A 44 12.68 13.58 -14.36
CA LEU A 44 13.88 14.39 -14.57
C LEU A 44 13.44 15.79 -14.97
N GLY A 45 13.59 16.76 -14.07
CA GLY A 45 12.99 18.08 -14.21
C GLY A 45 11.47 17.98 -14.31
N SER A 46 10.91 18.10 -15.52
CA SER A 46 9.47 17.91 -15.81
C SER A 46 9.14 16.67 -16.64
N SER A 47 10.15 15.91 -17.05
CA SER A 47 10.01 14.78 -17.98
C SER A 47 9.88 13.48 -17.21
N LEU A 48 8.81 12.74 -17.44
CA LEU A 48 8.62 11.40 -16.88
C LEU A 48 9.56 10.41 -17.59
N THR A 49 10.52 9.84 -16.87
CA THR A 49 11.50 8.89 -17.41
C THR A 49 11.13 7.45 -17.15
N ARG A 50 10.45 7.18 -16.03
CA ARG A 50 9.99 5.83 -15.66
C ARG A 50 8.66 5.91 -14.92
N VAL A 51 7.80 4.93 -15.17
CA VAL A 51 6.57 4.72 -14.40
C VAL A 51 6.28 3.24 -14.22
N ARG A 52 5.81 2.87 -13.03
CA ARG A 52 5.34 1.53 -12.70
C ARG A 52 4.09 1.63 -11.84
N LEU A 53 3.05 0.89 -12.19
CA LEU A 53 1.91 0.65 -11.32
C LEU A 53 1.78 -0.85 -11.07
N SER A 54 1.72 -1.21 -9.81
CA SER A 54 1.44 -2.57 -9.35
C SER A 54 0.21 -2.56 -8.46
N GLY A 55 -0.70 -3.50 -8.64
CA GLY A 55 -1.86 -3.66 -7.79
C GLY A 55 -1.96 -5.04 -7.19
N THR A 56 -2.69 -5.14 -6.09
CA THR A 56 -3.01 -6.38 -5.39
C THR A 56 -4.51 -6.41 -5.14
N VAL A 57 -5.14 -7.54 -5.48
CA VAL A 57 -6.56 -7.78 -5.20
C VAL A 57 -6.66 -8.65 -3.96
N PHE A 58 -7.40 -8.15 -2.98
CA PHE A 58 -7.68 -8.79 -1.71
C PHE A 58 -9.13 -9.25 -1.65
N LEU A 59 -9.36 -10.34 -0.92
CA LEU A 59 -10.68 -10.81 -0.54
C LEU A 59 -10.72 -11.01 0.96
N THR A 60 -11.70 -10.40 1.61
CA THR A 60 -11.99 -10.59 3.03
C THR A 60 -13.24 -11.46 3.17
N LEU A 61 -13.13 -12.61 3.82
CA LEU A 61 -14.28 -13.47 4.13
C LEU A 61 -14.88 -13.10 5.50
N PRO A 62 -16.21 -13.16 5.66
CA PRO A 62 -16.88 -13.05 6.96
C PRO A 62 -16.40 -14.13 7.92
N LEU A 63 -16.50 -13.85 9.22
CA LEU A 63 -16.33 -14.89 10.24
C LEU A 63 -17.46 -15.92 10.15
N PRO A 64 -17.17 -17.22 10.24
CA PRO A 64 -18.21 -18.24 10.32
C PRO A 64 -19.00 -18.03 11.61
N LYS A 65 -20.33 -17.96 11.48
CA LYS A 65 -21.28 -17.57 12.54
C LYS A 65 -21.32 -18.54 13.75
N GLY A 66 -20.54 -19.63 13.72
CA GLY A 66 -20.42 -20.63 14.80
C GLY A 66 -19.13 -20.56 15.63
N ALA A 67 -18.14 -19.75 15.27
CA ALA A 67 -16.85 -19.71 15.99
C ALA A 67 -16.88 -18.83 17.26
N ALA A 68 -17.91 -18.00 17.44
CA ALA A 68 -18.05 -17.11 18.59
C ALA A 68 -18.80 -17.72 19.79
N ALA A 69 -19.18 -19.01 19.73
CA ALA A 69 -20.07 -19.62 20.73
C ALA A 69 -19.64 -21.03 21.17
N SER A 70 -18.34 -21.33 21.26
CA SER A 70 -17.86 -22.50 22.01
C SER A 70 -17.15 -22.06 23.30
N GLY A 71 -17.90 -21.39 24.17
CA GLY A 71 -17.52 -21.12 25.55
C GLY A 71 -18.42 -21.93 26.48
N ASP A 72 -17.83 -22.92 27.14
CA ASP A 72 -18.26 -23.59 28.37
C ASP A 72 -19.72 -24.04 28.52
N ALA A 73 -19.93 -25.34 28.28
CA ALA A 73 -20.92 -26.12 29.02
C ALA A 73 -20.36 -27.50 29.37
N MET A 74 -19.30 -27.53 30.19
CA MET A 74 -19.04 -28.67 31.07
C MET A 74 -19.93 -28.52 32.31
N GLY A 75 -20.88 -29.43 32.51
CA GLY A 75 -21.57 -29.51 33.80
C GLY A 75 -22.82 -30.39 33.81
N GLY A 76 -22.69 -31.57 34.41
CA GLY A 76 -23.76 -32.20 35.20
C GLY A 76 -24.54 -33.32 34.53
N GLY A 77 -24.40 -34.53 35.08
CA GLY A 77 -25.14 -35.72 34.66
C GLY A 77 -26.51 -35.91 35.34
N GLY A 78 -27.12 -37.07 35.07
CA GLY A 78 -28.34 -37.60 35.70
C GLY A 78 -29.18 -38.37 34.67
N LEU A 79 -29.04 -39.70 34.59
CA LEU A 79 -29.85 -40.73 35.27
C LEU A 79 -31.32 -40.86 34.77
N LEU A 80 -31.57 -42.04 34.17
CA LEU A 80 -32.75 -42.93 34.27
C LEU A 80 -34.04 -42.69 33.47
N GLY A 81 -34.52 -43.81 32.92
CA GLY A 81 -35.89 -44.08 32.44
C GLY A 81 -35.90 -44.47 30.96
N GLY A 82 -36.16 -45.70 30.49
CA GLY A 82 -36.86 -46.84 31.10
C GLY A 82 -38.21 -47.09 30.39
N GLY A 83 -38.27 -48.12 29.55
CA GLY A 83 -39.50 -48.71 28.96
C GLY A 83 -39.96 -48.07 27.65
N GLY A 84 -40.44 -48.78 26.62
CA GLY A 84 -40.75 -50.19 26.43
C GLY A 84 -41.85 -50.31 25.36
N GLY A 85 -41.72 -51.27 24.44
CA GLY A 85 -42.86 -52.01 23.88
C GLY A 85 -43.36 -51.71 22.45
N ALA A 86 -43.79 -52.82 21.81
CA ALA A 86 -44.52 -53.02 20.54
C ALA A 86 -43.70 -52.84 19.24
N ILE A 87 -43.34 -53.85 18.44
CA ILE A 87 -43.99 -55.08 17.90
C ILE A 87 -45.25 -54.80 17.06
N GLY A 88 -45.11 -55.04 15.75
CA GLY A 88 -46.14 -55.10 14.71
C GLY A 88 -45.52 -54.57 13.41
N GLY A 89 -45.25 -55.31 12.33
CA GLY A 89 -45.89 -56.51 11.82
C GLY A 89 -46.59 -56.14 10.50
N GLY A 90 -45.97 -56.46 9.36
CA GLY A 90 -46.70 -56.69 8.11
C GLY A 90 -46.42 -55.80 6.88
N LYS A 91 -45.79 -56.46 5.89
CA LYS A 91 -46.32 -56.67 4.52
C LYS A 91 -45.85 -55.76 3.37
N MET A 92 -45.00 -56.39 2.55
CA MET A 92 -44.87 -56.41 1.08
C MET A 92 -45.54 -55.32 0.22
N GLY A 93 -44.72 -54.78 -0.70
CA GLY A 93 -45.08 -54.69 -2.12
C GLY A 93 -44.94 -53.30 -2.75
N GLY A 94 -44.16 -53.20 -3.84
CA GLY A 94 -44.33 -52.12 -4.82
C GLY A 94 -43.04 -51.47 -5.30
N ALA A 95 -42.49 -52.01 -6.39
CA ALA A 95 -41.49 -51.35 -7.21
C ALA A 95 -42.09 -50.13 -7.94
N GLY A 96 -41.29 -49.08 -8.17
CA GLY A 96 -41.57 -48.13 -9.25
C GLY A 96 -41.04 -46.71 -9.08
N ALA A 97 -40.25 -46.29 -10.08
CA ALA A 97 -40.00 -44.92 -10.52
C ALA A 97 -39.04 -44.02 -9.74
N ARG A 98 -37.78 -44.05 -10.24
CA ARG A 98 -36.85 -42.92 -10.28
C ARG A 98 -37.50 -41.69 -10.93
N GLY A 99 -37.41 -40.55 -10.27
CA GLY A 99 -37.67 -39.23 -10.85
C GLY A 99 -36.98 -38.18 -9.99
N GLY A 100 -35.74 -37.85 -10.34
CA GLY A 100 -34.96 -36.83 -9.65
C GLY A 100 -35.49 -35.43 -9.95
N GLY A 101 -36.04 -34.78 -8.93
CA GLY A 101 -36.25 -33.35 -8.87
C GLY A 101 -35.48 -32.82 -7.66
N ALA A 102 -34.28 -32.33 -7.90
CA ALA A 102 -33.47 -31.63 -6.91
C ALA A 102 -33.08 -30.28 -7.49
N GLY A 103 -33.32 -29.20 -6.74
CA GLY A 103 -32.75 -27.89 -7.03
C GLY A 103 -33.68 -26.70 -6.84
N ALA A 104 -34.38 -26.62 -5.71
CA ALA A 104 -35.05 -25.38 -5.29
C ALA A 104 -35.06 -25.27 -3.75
N ASP A 105 -33.89 -25.36 -3.12
CA ASP A 105 -33.71 -25.07 -1.69
C ASP A 105 -32.29 -24.52 -1.49
N ALA A 106 -32.11 -23.22 -1.72
CA ALA A 106 -30.89 -22.49 -1.39
C ALA A 106 -31.25 -21.15 -0.76
N GLU A 107 -32.06 -21.20 0.30
CA GLU A 107 -32.41 -20.01 1.07
C GLU A 107 -32.63 -20.37 2.54
N LYS A 108 -31.54 -20.51 3.32
CA LYS A 108 -31.55 -20.18 4.76
C LYS A 108 -30.24 -20.30 5.56
N ASP A 109 -29.11 -20.70 4.99
CA ASP A 109 -27.86 -20.66 5.76
C ASP A 109 -27.11 -19.37 5.49
N GLY A 110 -26.87 -18.57 6.52
CA GLY A 110 -25.91 -17.46 6.51
C GLY A 110 -24.46 -17.97 6.46
N SER A 111 -24.22 -19.06 5.74
CA SER A 111 -22.90 -19.64 5.49
C SER A 111 -22.18 -18.81 4.43
N VAL A 112 -20.89 -18.59 4.65
CA VAL A 112 -20.02 -17.96 3.65
C VAL A 112 -19.97 -18.89 2.44
N PRO A 113 -20.18 -18.40 1.21
CA PRO A 113 -20.13 -19.26 0.04
C PRO A 113 -18.74 -19.88 -0.10
N ASP A 114 -18.69 -21.22 -0.14
CA ASP A 114 -17.44 -21.98 -0.23
C ASP A 114 -16.70 -21.71 -1.56
N GLU A 115 -17.44 -21.44 -2.64
CA GLU A 115 -16.89 -21.14 -3.96
C GLU A 115 -17.76 -20.09 -4.68
N PHE A 116 -17.12 -19.22 -5.48
CA PHE A 116 -17.83 -18.28 -6.35
C PHE A 116 -16.93 -17.76 -7.47
N SER A 117 -17.55 -17.19 -8.52
CA SER A 117 -16.82 -16.65 -9.67
C SER A 117 -16.95 -15.13 -9.74
N PHE A 118 -15.90 -14.47 -10.20
CA PHE A 118 -15.84 -13.02 -10.36
C PHE A 118 -15.15 -12.65 -11.66
N ARG A 119 -15.35 -11.43 -12.13
CA ARG A 119 -14.72 -10.87 -13.33
C ARG A 119 -13.83 -9.70 -12.94
N LEU A 120 -12.66 -9.60 -13.56
CA LEU A 120 -11.79 -8.44 -13.43
C LEU A 120 -11.99 -7.51 -14.64
N GLU A 121 -12.69 -6.41 -14.41
CA GLU A 121 -12.91 -5.36 -15.40
C GLU A 121 -11.69 -4.42 -15.46
N GLY A 122 -11.53 -3.67 -16.56
CA GLY A 122 -10.37 -2.78 -16.75
C GLY A 122 -9.02 -3.50 -16.94
N SER A 123 -9.02 -4.83 -17.05
CA SER A 123 -7.80 -5.65 -17.10
C SER A 123 -6.98 -5.56 -18.39
N GLY A 124 -7.46 -4.87 -19.43
CA GLY A 124 -6.77 -4.74 -20.72
C GLY A 124 -5.40 -4.04 -20.68
N ALA A 125 -5.15 -3.23 -19.64
CA ALA A 125 -3.87 -2.55 -19.44
C ALA A 125 -2.83 -3.39 -18.68
N ILE A 126 -3.22 -4.54 -18.13
CA ILE A 126 -2.37 -5.40 -17.32
C ILE A 126 -1.31 -6.06 -18.21
N LYS A 127 -0.03 -5.86 -17.88
CA LYS A 127 1.12 -6.48 -18.55
C LYS A 127 1.41 -7.88 -18.02
N ARG A 128 1.33 -8.04 -16.70
CA ARG A 128 1.62 -9.28 -15.97
C ARG A 128 0.64 -9.42 -14.83
N CYS A 129 0.17 -10.64 -14.60
CA CYS A 129 -0.67 -11.01 -13.48
C CYS A 129 -0.14 -12.31 -12.88
N SER A 130 -0.03 -12.39 -11.57
CA SER A 130 0.20 -13.63 -10.83
C SER A 130 -1.00 -13.86 -9.93
N ILE A 131 -1.66 -15.01 -10.11
CA ILE A 131 -2.76 -15.46 -9.26
C ILE A 131 -2.22 -16.38 -8.16
N ARG A 132 -2.92 -16.46 -7.03
CA ARG A 132 -2.57 -17.39 -5.95
C ARG A 132 -3.07 -18.80 -6.31
N PRO A 133 -2.17 -19.75 -6.66
CA PRO A 133 -2.59 -21.08 -7.08
C PRO A 133 -3.28 -21.82 -5.92
N GLY A 134 -4.25 -22.67 -6.25
CA GLY A 134 -5.02 -23.45 -5.29
C GLY A 134 -6.20 -22.72 -4.64
N ILE A 135 -6.21 -21.38 -4.68
CA ILE A 135 -7.34 -20.56 -4.18
C ILE A 135 -8.10 -19.93 -5.34
N VAL A 136 -7.37 -19.46 -6.37
CA VAL A 136 -7.95 -18.79 -7.53
C VAL A 136 -7.57 -19.54 -8.80
N ASN A 137 -8.58 -19.84 -9.62
CA ASN A 137 -8.41 -20.40 -10.96
C ASN A 137 -8.75 -19.33 -12.01
N ASP A 138 -7.91 -19.20 -13.04
CA ASP A 138 -8.18 -18.37 -14.21
C ASP A 138 -9.05 -19.15 -15.20
N LEU A 139 -10.22 -18.60 -15.54
CA LEU A 139 -11.16 -19.18 -16.51
C LEU A 139 -11.00 -18.55 -17.91
N GLY A 140 -10.07 -17.60 -18.08
CA GLY A 140 -9.84 -16.84 -19.29
C GLY A 140 -10.74 -15.62 -19.42
N LYS A 141 -10.38 -14.70 -20.34
CA LYS A 141 -11.14 -13.46 -20.65
C LYS A 141 -11.45 -12.57 -19.42
N GLY A 142 -10.59 -12.64 -18.41
CA GLY A 142 -10.75 -11.87 -17.16
C GLY A 142 -11.75 -12.48 -16.17
N TYR A 143 -12.19 -13.72 -16.37
CA TYR A 143 -13.01 -14.46 -15.42
C TYR A 143 -12.14 -15.30 -14.49
N PHE A 144 -12.48 -15.30 -13.21
CA PHE A 144 -11.78 -16.03 -12.17
C PHE A 144 -12.77 -16.78 -11.29
N HIS A 145 -12.31 -17.88 -10.72
CA HIS A 145 -13.09 -18.68 -9.79
C HIS A 145 -12.31 -18.83 -8.48
N PHE A 146 -12.94 -18.41 -7.39
CA PHE A 146 -12.41 -18.50 -6.03
C PHE A 146 -12.94 -19.77 -5.36
N ARG A 147 -12.05 -20.45 -4.62
CA ARG A 147 -12.38 -21.57 -3.75
C ARG A 147 -11.82 -21.33 -2.36
N THR A 148 -12.67 -21.49 -1.36
CA THR A 148 -12.27 -21.38 0.04
C THR A 148 -11.35 -22.55 0.38
N PRO A 149 -10.16 -22.31 0.94
CA PRO A 149 -9.30 -23.39 1.39
C PRO A 149 -9.97 -24.20 2.49
N PRO A 150 -9.73 -25.52 2.56
CA PRO A 150 -10.18 -26.32 3.68
C PRO A 150 -9.68 -25.76 5.03
N PRO A 151 -10.48 -25.83 6.11
CA PRO A 151 -10.03 -25.44 7.44
C PRO A 151 -8.79 -26.26 7.84
N GLY A 152 -7.73 -25.61 8.34
CA GLY A 152 -6.46 -26.24 8.71
C GLY A 152 -5.40 -26.28 7.60
N THR A 153 -5.66 -25.68 6.44
CA THR A 153 -4.63 -25.53 5.39
C THR A 153 -3.60 -24.48 5.80
N THR A 154 -2.49 -24.90 6.42
CA THR A 154 -1.32 -24.04 6.65
C THR A 154 -0.58 -23.83 5.32
N PHE A 155 -0.52 -22.59 4.84
CA PHE A 155 0.25 -22.25 3.63
C PHE A 155 1.73 -22.05 4.00
N PRO A 156 2.66 -22.29 3.05
CA PRO A 156 4.09 -22.19 3.33
C PRO A 156 4.44 -20.80 3.89
N HIS A 157 4.86 -20.77 5.15
CA HIS A 157 5.57 -19.64 5.72
C HIS A 157 6.82 -19.37 4.89
N SER A 158 7.09 -18.11 4.58
CA SER A 158 8.43 -17.70 4.17
C SER A 158 9.41 -18.20 5.25
N PRO A 159 10.54 -18.83 4.88
CA PRO A 159 11.53 -19.25 5.88
C PRO A 159 11.94 -18.03 6.70
N PRO A 160 12.11 -18.16 8.03
CA PRO A 160 12.58 -17.06 8.85
C PRO A 160 13.87 -16.51 8.23
N PRO A 161 14.07 -15.18 8.21
CA PRO A 161 15.33 -14.61 7.76
C PRO A 161 16.45 -15.32 8.52
N PRO A 162 17.56 -15.68 7.84
CA PRO A 162 18.68 -16.33 8.51
C PRO A 162 19.04 -15.49 9.73
N ARG A 163 18.98 -16.09 10.92
CA ARG A 163 19.47 -15.44 12.13
C ARG A 163 20.87 -14.96 11.81
N LEU A 164 21.10 -13.65 11.90
CA LEU A 164 22.42 -13.05 11.82
C LEU A 164 23.30 -13.83 12.81
N GLN A 165 24.16 -14.71 12.29
CA GLN A 165 25.26 -15.21 13.09
C GLN A 165 26.09 -13.98 13.46
N PRO A 166 26.47 -13.82 14.73
CA PRO A 166 27.41 -12.76 15.08
C PRO A 166 28.67 -12.94 14.22
N PRO A 167 29.27 -11.84 13.75
CA PRO A 167 30.42 -11.92 12.86
C PRO A 167 31.53 -12.75 13.51
N PRO A 168 32.18 -13.67 12.77
CA PRO A 168 33.41 -14.28 13.26
C PRO A 168 34.42 -13.16 13.53
N GLY A 169 35.08 -13.24 14.69
CA GLY A 169 36.12 -12.29 15.08
C GLY A 169 37.22 -12.19 14.03
N PRO A 170 38.00 -11.09 14.03
CA PRO A 170 38.97 -10.81 12.98
C PRO A 170 40.02 -11.94 12.89
N PRO A 171 40.28 -12.49 11.70
CA PRO A 171 41.40 -13.39 11.50
C PRO A 171 42.71 -12.60 11.60
N MET A 172 43.62 -13.12 12.41
CA MET A 172 45.03 -12.72 12.43
C MET A 172 45.61 -12.81 11.03
N ALA A 173 46.42 -11.80 10.71
CA ALA A 173 47.11 -11.63 9.44
C ALA A 173 48.07 -12.79 9.14
N ASP A 174 48.03 -13.27 7.91
CA ASP A 174 49.06 -13.92 7.09
C ASP A 174 48.34 -14.33 5.79
N LEU A 175 48.85 -14.27 4.56
CA LEU A 175 50.07 -13.87 3.88
C LEU A 175 49.66 -13.79 2.39
N LEU A 176 50.44 -13.07 1.59
CA LEU A 176 50.75 -13.28 0.16
C LEU A 176 49.84 -14.20 -0.69
N GLY A 177 49.43 -13.73 -1.87
CA GLY A 177 49.06 -14.63 -2.96
C GLY A 177 48.23 -14.01 -4.08
N GLU A 178 48.87 -13.81 -5.22
CA GLU A 178 48.26 -13.49 -6.52
C GLU A 178 47.28 -14.58 -6.97
N GLY A 179 46.24 -14.18 -7.71
CA GLY A 179 45.25 -15.08 -8.28
C GLY A 179 44.19 -14.33 -9.09
N ASP A 180 44.51 -14.10 -10.36
CA ASP A 180 43.62 -13.75 -11.45
C ASP A 180 42.43 -14.73 -11.56
N GLU A 181 41.20 -14.23 -11.74
CA GLU A 181 40.11 -14.92 -12.44
C GLU A 181 38.82 -14.07 -12.55
N GLY A 182 38.35 -13.88 -13.79
CA GLY A 182 36.95 -14.13 -14.16
C GLY A 182 35.88 -13.07 -13.83
N MET A 183 35.64 -12.14 -14.75
CA MET A 183 34.38 -11.37 -14.81
C MET A 183 33.20 -12.28 -15.21
N GLY A 184 32.40 -12.67 -14.23
CA GLY A 184 31.06 -13.23 -14.41
C GLY A 184 30.00 -12.19 -14.03
N GLU A 185 29.29 -11.68 -15.04
CA GLU A 185 28.11 -10.82 -14.92
C GLU A 185 26.97 -11.61 -14.26
N VAL A 186 26.73 -11.38 -12.97
CA VAL A 186 25.55 -11.92 -12.27
C VAL A 186 24.37 -10.97 -12.49
N VAL A 187 23.62 -11.25 -13.54
CA VAL A 187 22.22 -10.83 -13.65
C VAL A 187 21.46 -11.49 -12.51
N ASN A 188 20.82 -10.72 -11.63
CA ASN A 188 19.91 -11.22 -10.61
C ASN A 188 18.50 -11.45 -11.20
N PRO A 189 17.97 -12.69 -11.27
CA PRO A 189 16.57 -12.95 -11.51
C PRO A 189 15.96 -13.55 -10.23
N GLY A 190 15.31 -12.74 -9.40
CA GLY A 190 14.86 -13.26 -8.11
C GLY A 190 13.99 -12.33 -7.27
N GLU A 191 13.02 -11.63 -7.86
CA GLU A 191 11.85 -11.13 -7.12
C GLU A 191 10.60 -11.90 -7.57
N GLU A 192 10.62 -13.22 -7.35
CA GLU A 192 9.41 -14.04 -7.38
C GLU A 192 8.83 -14.17 -5.96
N GLY A 193 7.66 -13.58 -5.76
CA GLY A 193 6.57 -14.31 -5.09
C GLY A 193 6.62 -14.47 -3.57
N ALA A 194 6.92 -13.44 -2.79
CA ALA A 194 6.48 -13.40 -1.39
C ALA A 194 4.96 -13.15 -1.35
N TRP A 195 4.16 -14.20 -1.25
CA TRP A 195 2.72 -14.11 -0.97
C TRP A 195 2.53 -13.74 0.50
N GLY A 196 1.78 -12.67 0.76
CA GLY A 196 1.45 -12.27 2.13
C GLY A 196 0.72 -13.40 2.85
N GLN A 197 1.07 -13.62 4.12
CA GLN A 197 0.44 -14.62 4.96
C GLN A 197 -1.03 -14.24 5.19
N GLY A 198 -1.93 -15.12 4.76
CA GLY A 198 -3.33 -15.11 5.15
C GLY A 198 -3.68 -16.55 5.45
N GLY A 199 -3.58 -16.92 6.74
CA GLY A 199 -3.85 -18.23 7.29
C GLY A 199 -4.22 -18.10 8.77
N GLU A 200 -5.23 -18.86 9.17
CA GLU A 200 -5.80 -19.02 10.52
C GLU A 200 -6.47 -17.82 11.20
N GLY A 201 -7.79 -17.70 10.94
CA GLY A 201 -8.72 -16.99 11.82
C GLY A 201 -9.03 -17.80 13.08
N ALA A 202 -8.02 -18.07 13.92
CA ALA A 202 -8.22 -18.59 15.28
C ALA A 202 -8.68 -17.48 16.26
N ASP A 203 -8.52 -16.21 15.88
CA ASP A 203 -8.64 -15.06 16.79
C ASP A 203 -9.94 -14.25 16.63
N GLY A 204 -10.95 -14.80 15.95
CA GLY A 204 -12.22 -14.08 15.73
C GLY A 204 -12.09 -12.82 14.84
N ARG A 205 -11.08 -12.78 13.95
CA ARG A 205 -10.90 -11.72 12.93
C ARG A 205 -11.32 -12.20 11.53
N PRO A 206 -11.87 -11.31 10.68
CA PRO A 206 -12.16 -11.64 9.27
C PRO A 206 -10.91 -12.16 8.56
N GLN A 207 -11.07 -13.19 7.73
CA GLN A 207 -9.94 -13.82 7.04
C GLN A 207 -9.65 -13.09 5.72
N GLU A 208 -8.43 -12.59 5.56
CA GLU A 208 -8.00 -11.87 4.36
C GLU A 208 -7.09 -12.74 3.46
N PHE A 209 -7.38 -12.72 2.16
CA PHE A 209 -6.63 -13.45 1.14
C PHE A 209 -6.11 -12.49 0.07
N VAL A 210 -4.82 -12.62 -0.24
CA VAL A 210 -4.25 -12.08 -1.49
C VAL A 210 -4.62 -13.02 -2.63
N LEU A 211 -5.49 -12.56 -3.53
CA LEU A 211 -5.97 -13.36 -4.66
C LEU A 211 -5.04 -13.28 -5.86
N MET A 212 -4.60 -12.06 -6.18
CA MET A 212 -3.71 -11.82 -7.30
C MET A 212 -2.90 -10.54 -7.12
N LYS A 213 -1.73 -10.51 -7.75
CA LYS A 213 -0.89 -9.33 -7.92
C LYS A 213 -0.77 -9.06 -9.41
N TYR A 214 -0.85 -7.79 -9.81
CA TYR A 214 -0.75 -7.41 -11.21
C TYR A 214 0.14 -6.19 -11.41
N ARG A 215 0.61 -6.01 -12.65
CA ARG A 215 1.42 -4.87 -13.06
C ARG A 215 0.93 -4.34 -14.39
N LEU A 216 0.73 -3.03 -14.49
CA LEU A 216 0.31 -2.37 -15.73
C LEU A 216 1.47 -2.15 -16.71
N GLN A 217 1.11 -2.01 -17.98
CA GLN A 217 2.04 -1.53 -19.01
C GLN A 217 2.32 -0.03 -18.79
N PRO A 218 3.59 0.44 -18.86
CA PRO A 218 3.92 1.85 -18.61
C PRO A 218 3.11 2.86 -19.42
N ARG A 219 2.84 2.57 -20.70
CA ARG A 219 2.05 3.45 -21.58
C ARG A 219 0.59 3.64 -21.17
N TYR A 220 0.06 2.71 -20.37
CA TYR A 220 -1.30 2.75 -19.85
C TYR A 220 -1.34 3.08 -18.36
N THR A 221 -0.21 3.37 -17.73
CA THR A 221 -0.17 3.78 -16.33
C THR A 221 -0.50 5.27 -16.23
N PRO A 222 -1.65 5.65 -15.64
CA PRO A 222 -1.96 7.06 -15.45
C PRO A 222 -1.09 7.66 -14.35
N ILE A 223 -0.69 8.90 -14.56
CA ILE A 223 0.14 9.67 -13.63
C ILE A 223 -0.80 10.53 -12.77
N PRO A 224 -0.90 10.29 -11.46
CA PRO A 224 -1.83 11.02 -10.58
C PRO A 224 -1.35 12.43 -10.28
N LEU A 225 -0.03 12.64 -10.18
CA LEU A 225 0.56 13.92 -9.82
C LEU A 225 1.75 14.25 -10.73
N ARG A 226 1.62 15.25 -11.59
CA ARG A 226 2.76 15.69 -12.41
C ARG A 226 3.66 16.60 -11.60
N LEU A 227 4.96 16.37 -11.69
CA LEU A 227 5.98 17.13 -10.98
C LEU A 227 6.89 17.86 -11.96
N ARG A 228 7.37 19.02 -11.52
CA ARG A 228 8.46 19.75 -12.13
C ARG A 228 9.38 20.26 -11.04
N PHE A 229 10.61 19.80 -11.02
CA PHE A 229 11.64 20.34 -10.14
C PHE A 229 12.59 21.26 -10.91
N VAL A 230 12.91 22.40 -10.31
CA VAL A 230 13.82 23.39 -10.88
C VAL A 230 14.79 23.84 -9.81
N THR A 231 16.07 23.71 -10.11
CA THR A 231 17.18 24.23 -9.31
C THR A 231 17.79 25.42 -10.02
N ARG A 232 18.06 26.50 -9.30
CA ARG A 232 18.73 27.70 -9.81
C ARG A 232 19.71 28.20 -8.78
N ARG A 233 20.98 28.29 -9.14
CA ARG A 233 22.01 28.92 -8.31
C ARG A 233 22.29 30.31 -8.85
N SER A 234 22.18 31.32 -8.00
CA SER A 234 22.75 32.64 -8.19
C SER A 234 23.92 32.84 -7.22
N ASP A 235 24.62 33.96 -7.34
CA ASP A 235 25.75 34.31 -6.47
C ASP A 235 25.32 34.50 -5.01
N GLU A 236 24.06 34.89 -4.78
CA GLU A 236 23.52 35.18 -3.46
C GLU A 236 22.69 34.03 -2.86
N ALA A 237 22.14 33.14 -3.69
CA ALA A 237 21.23 32.10 -3.20
C ALA A 237 21.09 30.91 -4.15
N LEU A 238 20.85 29.74 -3.58
CA LEU A 238 20.33 28.57 -4.26
C LEU A 238 18.80 28.54 -4.11
N SER A 239 18.08 28.72 -5.22
CA SER A 239 16.63 28.63 -5.30
C SER A 239 16.19 27.27 -5.82
N LEU A 240 15.37 26.58 -5.04
CA LEU A 240 14.76 25.29 -5.34
C LEU A 240 13.26 25.49 -5.47
N MET A 241 12.67 25.04 -6.58
CA MET A 241 11.24 25.16 -6.83
C MET A 241 10.67 23.83 -7.28
N ILE A 242 9.64 23.37 -6.56
CA ILE A 242 8.80 22.23 -6.93
C ILE A 242 7.49 22.80 -7.44
N GLN A 243 7.14 22.52 -8.67
CA GLN A 243 5.81 22.80 -9.22
C GLN A 243 5.08 21.47 -9.39
N TYR A 244 3.82 21.40 -8.94
CA TYR A 244 3.00 20.19 -9.06
C TYR A 244 1.60 20.52 -9.54
N VAL A 245 0.98 19.54 -10.19
CA VAL A 245 -0.42 19.60 -10.64
C VAL A 245 -1.01 18.20 -10.62
N ALA A 246 -2.19 18.05 -10.02
CA ALA A 246 -2.92 16.80 -10.04
C ALA A 246 -3.46 16.51 -11.45
N ASN A 247 -3.64 15.24 -11.77
CA ASN A 247 -4.29 14.86 -13.02
C ASN A 247 -5.80 15.14 -12.92
N PRO A 248 -6.38 15.93 -13.85
CA PRO A 248 -7.79 16.32 -13.79
C PRO A 248 -8.77 15.15 -13.93
N TYR A 249 -8.31 14.00 -14.42
CA TYR A 249 -9.12 12.79 -14.57
C TYR A 249 -9.14 11.90 -13.32
N LEU A 250 -8.47 12.30 -12.24
CA LEU A 250 -8.59 11.60 -10.96
C LEU A 250 -10.03 11.72 -10.43
N GLN A 251 -10.59 10.60 -9.98
CA GLN A 251 -11.95 10.54 -9.46
C GLN A 251 -12.05 11.04 -8.01
N ALA A 252 -10.95 10.95 -7.26
CA ALA A 252 -10.86 11.33 -5.86
C ALA A 252 -9.60 12.17 -5.60
N PRO A 253 -9.60 13.03 -4.58
CA PRO A 253 -8.45 13.85 -4.23
C PRO A 253 -7.32 13.01 -3.64
N LEU A 254 -6.08 13.49 -3.81
CA LEU A 254 -4.93 12.93 -3.11
C LEU A 254 -4.90 13.49 -1.70
N VAL A 255 -4.72 12.63 -0.70
CA VAL A 255 -4.68 13.00 0.72
C VAL A 255 -3.32 12.70 1.34
N ASN A 256 -3.00 13.40 2.42
CA ASN A 256 -1.75 13.26 3.17
C ASN A 256 -0.51 13.39 2.27
N VAL A 257 -0.53 14.38 1.37
CA VAL A 257 0.55 14.54 0.39
C VAL A 257 1.75 15.17 1.05
N THR A 258 2.87 14.46 1.09
CA THR A 258 4.12 14.94 1.70
C THR A 258 5.20 15.05 0.64
N PHE A 259 5.76 16.25 0.49
CA PHE A 259 6.94 16.48 -0.35
C PHE A 259 8.17 16.50 0.54
N VAL A 260 9.14 15.63 0.25
CA VAL A 260 10.40 15.49 0.98
C VAL A 260 11.53 15.85 0.04
N LEU A 261 12.17 16.99 0.26
CA LEU A 261 13.34 17.44 -0.48
C LEU A 261 14.61 17.10 0.30
N SER A 262 15.45 16.24 -0.28
CA SER A 262 16.77 15.91 0.27
C SER A 262 17.79 16.96 -0.16
N LEU A 263 18.48 17.54 0.83
CA LEU A 263 19.51 18.55 0.64
C LEU A 263 20.91 17.91 0.74
N ALA A 264 21.86 18.38 -0.08
CA ALA A 264 23.24 17.91 -0.01
C ALA A 264 23.95 18.29 1.31
N PHE A 265 23.51 19.40 1.93
CA PHE A 265 24.07 19.96 3.16
C PHE A 265 22.97 20.49 4.08
N SER A 266 23.33 20.74 5.35
CA SER A 266 22.42 21.36 6.33
C SER A 266 22.61 22.88 6.28
N PRO A 267 21.62 23.66 5.78
CA PRO A 267 21.76 25.10 5.63
C PRO A 267 21.64 25.83 6.98
N ALA A 268 22.48 26.84 7.21
CA ALA A 268 22.40 27.67 8.42
C ALA A 268 21.20 28.63 8.40
N SER A 269 20.74 29.04 7.22
CA SER A 269 19.53 29.83 7.04
C SER A 269 18.78 29.37 5.79
N LEU A 270 17.45 29.39 5.85
CA LEU A 270 16.60 28.87 4.79
C LEU A 270 15.31 29.70 4.72
N ARG A 271 14.98 30.22 3.53
CA ARG A 271 13.71 30.90 3.28
C ARG A 271 12.78 29.95 2.55
N ILE A 272 11.65 29.61 3.16
CA ILE A 272 10.72 28.60 2.65
C ILE A 272 9.36 29.24 2.39
N ASN A 273 8.71 28.88 1.29
CA ASN A 273 7.35 29.28 0.97
C ASN A 273 6.65 28.21 0.13
N PRO A 274 5.52 27.62 0.58
CA PRO A 274 4.87 27.77 1.88
C PRO A 274 5.69 27.15 3.01
N GLU A 275 5.23 27.27 4.26
CA GLU A 275 5.93 26.74 5.44
C GLU A 275 6.20 25.23 5.32
N ALA A 276 7.39 24.81 5.79
CA ALA A 276 7.84 23.43 5.79
C ALA A 276 8.67 23.14 7.02
N GLN A 277 8.79 21.86 7.34
CA GLN A 277 9.61 21.37 8.43
C GLN A 277 10.98 20.96 7.90
N LEU A 278 12.05 21.62 8.34
CA LEU A 278 13.42 21.20 8.08
C LEU A 278 13.87 20.27 9.20
N ASP A 279 14.39 19.10 8.84
CA ASP A 279 15.12 18.22 9.74
C ASP A 279 16.63 18.36 9.48
N PRO A 280 17.38 19.04 10.37
CA PRO A 280 18.82 19.27 10.22
C PRO A 280 19.68 18.01 10.21
N TRP A 281 19.22 16.90 10.82
CA TRP A 281 20.00 15.67 10.96
C TRP A 281 19.89 14.79 9.71
N THR A 282 18.67 14.65 9.18
CA THR A 282 18.43 13.92 7.93
C THR A 282 18.69 14.78 6.69
N LYS A 283 18.81 16.10 6.86
CA LYS A 283 18.93 17.10 5.77
C LYS A 283 17.73 17.05 4.83
N GLU A 284 16.55 16.78 5.37
CA GLU A 284 15.31 16.70 4.62
C GLU A 284 14.38 17.87 4.96
N LEU A 285 13.81 18.49 3.92
CA LEU A 285 12.80 19.52 4.03
C LEU A 285 11.44 18.94 3.64
N ARG A 286 10.45 19.06 4.54
CA ARG A 286 9.15 18.38 4.42
C ARG A 286 8.00 19.38 4.36
N TRP A 287 7.25 19.36 3.25
CA TRP A 287 5.96 20.04 3.13
C TRP A 287 4.83 19.03 3.26
N LEU A 288 3.92 19.27 4.20
CA LEU A 288 2.68 18.51 4.32
C LEU A 288 1.53 19.30 3.68
N ILE A 289 0.94 18.74 2.64
CA ILE A 289 -0.26 19.24 1.99
C ILE A 289 -1.40 18.27 2.32
N PRO A 290 -2.40 18.70 3.11
CA PRO A 290 -3.45 17.80 3.58
C PRO A 290 -4.21 17.13 2.43
N GLN A 291 -4.48 17.89 1.36
CA GLN A 291 -5.27 17.42 0.23
C GLN A 291 -4.90 18.19 -1.06
N ILE A 292 -4.88 17.49 -2.19
CA ILE A 292 -4.77 18.07 -3.54
C ILE A 292 -5.97 17.61 -4.37
N ASN A 293 -6.75 18.55 -4.90
CA ASN A 293 -7.91 18.23 -5.72
C ASN A 293 -7.53 18.09 -7.21
N PRO A 294 -8.23 17.24 -7.98
CA PRO A 294 -7.96 17.05 -9.40
C PRO A 294 -8.06 18.33 -10.24
N GLN A 295 -8.92 19.26 -9.84
CA GLN A 295 -9.20 20.50 -10.58
C GLN A 295 -8.35 21.70 -10.11
N ASP A 296 -7.45 21.50 -9.14
CA ASP A 296 -6.63 22.59 -8.63
C ASP A 296 -5.63 23.06 -9.71
N PRO A 297 -5.40 24.38 -9.83
CA PRO A 297 -4.38 24.90 -10.73
C PRO A 297 -2.99 24.48 -10.26
N PRO A 298 -1.95 24.56 -11.13
CA PRO A 298 -0.59 24.22 -10.74
C PRO A 298 -0.09 25.04 -9.55
N GLN A 299 0.35 24.36 -8.49
CA GLN A 299 0.86 24.96 -7.25
C GLN A 299 2.39 24.88 -7.21
N ARG A 300 3.02 25.66 -6.31
CA ARG A 300 4.48 25.78 -6.23
C ARG A 300 4.96 25.79 -4.77
N LEU A 301 6.00 25.00 -4.49
CA LEU A 301 6.78 25.02 -3.27
C LEU A 301 8.16 25.59 -3.58
N ARG A 302 8.66 26.46 -2.72
CA ARG A 302 9.94 27.15 -2.90
C ARG A 302 10.76 27.07 -1.65
N ALA A 303 12.05 26.83 -1.84
CA ALA A 303 13.07 26.92 -0.82
C ALA A 303 14.24 27.73 -1.39
N GLN A 304 14.73 28.69 -0.63
CA GLN A 304 15.90 29.50 -1.00
C GLN A 304 16.92 29.41 0.13
N ILE A 305 18.11 28.95 -0.22
CA ILE A 305 19.25 28.85 0.68
C ILE A 305 20.20 29.98 0.33
N PRO A 306 20.42 30.96 1.21
CA PRO A 306 21.45 31.97 1.00
C PRO A 306 22.82 31.30 0.88
N VAL A 307 23.53 31.63 -0.20
CA VAL A 307 24.89 31.15 -0.44
C VAL A 307 25.82 32.31 -0.16
N ILE A 308 26.88 32.06 0.61
CA ILE A 308 27.93 33.08 0.79
C ILE A 308 28.74 33.09 -0.52
N PRO A 309 28.90 34.25 -1.19
CA PRO A 309 29.69 34.33 -2.42
C PRO A 309 31.13 33.90 -2.16
N ASP A 310 31.64 32.94 -2.94
CA ASP A 310 33.03 32.46 -2.84
C ASP A 310 34.04 33.60 -3.09
N ASP A 311 33.64 34.65 -3.82
CA ASP A 311 34.46 35.83 -4.15
C ASP A 311 34.87 36.67 -2.92
N LEU A 312 34.17 36.51 -1.79
CA LEU A 312 34.54 37.15 -0.52
C LEU A 312 35.59 36.35 0.26
N VAL A 313 35.79 35.07 -0.06
CA VAL A 313 36.68 34.15 0.66
C VAL A 313 37.99 33.94 -0.07
N GLN A 314 37.99 34.03 -1.40
CA GLN A 314 39.19 33.96 -2.23
C GLN A 314 39.31 35.25 -3.05
N GLY A 315 40.23 36.13 -2.62
CA GLY A 315 40.53 37.38 -3.31
C GLY A 315 40.72 37.13 -4.81
N ALA A 316 40.23 38.08 -5.62
CA ALA A 316 40.08 38.04 -7.08
C ALA A 316 41.37 37.74 -7.88
N ALA A 317 41.90 36.53 -7.74
CA ALA A 317 42.91 35.98 -8.62
C ALA A 317 42.22 35.40 -9.86
N GLU A 318 42.75 35.71 -11.03
CA GLU A 318 42.27 35.20 -12.31
C GLU A 318 42.35 33.65 -12.32
N ARG A 319 41.22 32.99 -12.05
CA ARG A 319 41.11 31.52 -12.15
C ARG A 319 41.30 31.10 -13.60
N THR A 320 42.12 30.07 -13.79
CA THR A 320 42.38 29.47 -15.11
C THR A 320 41.09 28.88 -15.70
N ALA A 321 41.05 28.70 -17.03
CA ALA A 321 39.88 28.12 -17.69
C ALA A 321 39.56 26.69 -17.19
N GLU A 322 40.58 25.94 -16.81
CA GLU A 322 40.44 24.58 -16.27
C GLU A 322 39.82 24.57 -14.86
N GLU A 323 40.21 25.50 -13.99
CA GLU A 323 39.58 25.68 -12.66
C GLU A 323 38.11 26.10 -12.77
N LYS A 324 37.78 26.97 -13.74
CA LYS A 324 36.39 27.36 -14.01
C LYS A 324 35.53 26.17 -14.44
N GLN A 325 36.05 25.30 -15.32
CA GLN A 325 35.33 24.09 -15.74
C GLN A 325 35.15 23.11 -14.58
N ALA A 326 36.21 22.87 -13.79
CA ALA A 326 36.13 21.98 -12.62
C ALA A 326 35.12 22.47 -11.56
N GLU A 327 35.01 23.78 -11.38
CA GLU A 327 34.01 24.39 -10.49
C GLU A 327 32.59 24.23 -11.03
N GLU A 328 32.38 24.39 -12.34
CA GLU A 328 31.08 24.16 -12.98
C GLU A 328 30.65 22.69 -12.85
N ASP A 329 31.56 21.74 -13.08
CA ASP A 329 31.29 20.31 -12.90
C ASP A 329 30.95 19.97 -11.45
N ARG A 330 31.63 20.62 -10.48
CA ARG A 330 31.33 20.51 -9.05
C ARG A 330 29.92 21.05 -8.75
N LYS A 331 29.56 22.22 -9.28
CA LYS A 331 28.22 22.81 -9.13
C LYS A 331 27.14 21.93 -9.76
N ALA A 332 27.41 21.34 -10.92
CA ALA A 332 26.50 20.41 -11.60
C ALA A 332 26.27 19.13 -10.78
N ARG A 333 27.34 18.55 -10.21
CA ARG A 333 27.22 17.40 -9.29
C ARG A 333 26.42 17.75 -8.03
N GLU A 334 26.63 18.93 -7.46
CA GLU A 334 25.86 19.39 -6.31
C GLU A 334 24.37 19.56 -6.67
N MET A 335 24.07 20.16 -7.83
CA MET A 335 22.69 20.32 -8.29
C MET A 335 21.99 18.97 -8.56
N ALA A 336 22.74 17.97 -9.04
CA ALA A 336 22.24 16.61 -9.25
C ALA A 336 21.99 15.83 -7.94
N ALA A 337 22.49 16.34 -6.81
CA ALA A 337 22.29 15.71 -5.50
C ALA A 337 20.90 16.00 -4.91
N TYR A 338 20.23 17.08 -5.33
CA TYR A 338 18.90 17.42 -4.84
C TYR A 338 17.85 16.47 -5.41
N ARG A 339 17.06 15.87 -4.54
CA ARG A 339 15.99 14.95 -4.91
C ARG A 339 14.73 15.23 -4.13
N VAL A 340 13.60 15.17 -4.81
CA VAL A 340 12.28 15.31 -4.22
C VAL A 340 11.61 13.95 -4.22
N ARG A 341 11.23 13.44 -3.05
CA ARG A 341 10.34 12.30 -2.89
C ARG A 341 8.95 12.82 -2.56
N VAL A 342 7.92 12.20 -3.13
CA VAL A 342 6.52 12.54 -2.84
C VAL A 342 5.80 11.32 -2.32
N GLU A 343 5.12 11.50 -1.20
CA GLU A 343 4.29 10.49 -0.56
C GLU A 343 2.83 10.94 -0.60
N PHE A 344 1.90 10.09 -1.03
CA PHE A 344 0.47 10.38 -1.03
C PHE A 344 -0.37 9.11 -0.99
N GLU A 345 -1.63 9.27 -0.60
CA GLU A 345 -2.65 8.22 -0.63
C GLU A 345 -3.91 8.74 -1.34
N CYS A 346 -4.68 7.85 -1.93
CA CYS A 346 -6.02 8.11 -2.44
C CYS A 346 -6.93 6.92 -2.12
N ARG A 347 -8.18 7.21 -1.78
CA ARG A 347 -9.20 6.20 -1.43
C ARG A 347 -10.45 6.41 -2.28
N GLY A 348 -11.17 5.32 -2.52
CA GLY A 348 -12.44 5.29 -3.23
C GLY A 348 -12.34 4.94 -4.71
N SER A 349 -11.14 4.94 -5.31
CA SER A 349 -10.97 4.62 -6.73
C SER A 349 -9.64 3.91 -6.99
N SER A 350 -9.66 3.01 -7.96
CA SER A 350 -8.48 2.41 -8.56
C SER A 350 -7.83 3.42 -9.51
N LEU A 351 -6.50 3.51 -9.52
CA LEU A 351 -5.77 4.33 -10.48
C LEU A 351 -5.67 3.62 -11.84
N SER A 352 -5.60 2.28 -11.86
CA SER A 352 -5.59 1.49 -13.09
C SER A 352 -6.94 1.41 -13.83
N GLY A 353 -8.04 1.72 -13.14
CA GLY A 353 -9.40 1.44 -13.60
C GLY A 353 -9.81 -0.03 -13.47
N VAL A 354 -8.99 -0.85 -12.79
CA VAL A 354 -9.31 -2.25 -12.51
C VAL A 354 -10.33 -2.32 -11.38
N THR A 355 -11.44 -3.01 -11.66
CA THR A 355 -12.51 -3.25 -10.69
C THR A 355 -12.93 -4.72 -10.73
N VAL A 356 -13.52 -5.19 -9.63
CA VAL A 356 -14.08 -6.54 -9.54
C VAL A 356 -15.57 -6.45 -9.83
N GLY A 357 -16.01 -7.13 -10.89
CA GLY A 357 -17.40 -7.23 -11.32
C GLY A 357 -17.94 -8.65 -11.21
N GLU A 358 -19.24 -8.78 -11.39
CA GLU A 358 -19.93 -10.07 -11.30
C GLU A 358 -20.02 -10.78 -12.65
N VAL A 359 -20.18 -12.11 -12.61
CA VAL A 359 -20.22 -12.94 -13.82
C VAL A 359 -21.65 -13.07 -14.40
N MET A 360 -22.71 -12.94 -13.58
CA MET A 360 -24.11 -13.13 -13.99
C MET A 360 -25.06 -12.21 -13.21
N ALA A 361 -25.81 -11.34 -13.91
CA ALA A 361 -26.66 -10.30 -13.33
C ALA A 361 -28.08 -10.75 -12.90
N THR A 362 -28.27 -12.01 -12.51
CA THR A 362 -29.63 -12.58 -12.27
C THR A 362 -30.02 -12.73 -10.80
N GLY A 363 -29.28 -12.13 -9.86
CA GLY A 363 -29.59 -12.24 -8.43
C GLY A 363 -28.85 -11.25 -7.54
N LYS A 364 -28.97 -11.44 -6.22
CA LYS A 364 -28.23 -10.66 -5.22
C LYS A 364 -26.72 -10.98 -5.34
N PRO A 365 -25.84 -9.97 -5.29
CA PRO A 365 -24.41 -10.17 -5.44
C PRO A 365 -23.85 -11.11 -4.34
N PRO A 366 -23.07 -12.16 -4.69
CA PRO A 366 -22.49 -13.07 -3.69
C PRO A 366 -21.35 -12.44 -2.89
N PHE A 367 -20.88 -11.25 -3.29
CA PHE A 367 -19.83 -10.50 -2.63
C PHE A 367 -20.08 -8.99 -2.69
N ALA A 368 -19.42 -8.24 -1.82
CA ALA A 368 -19.32 -6.79 -1.87
C ALA A 368 -17.98 -6.36 -2.47
N VAL A 369 -17.94 -5.16 -3.05
CA VAL A 369 -16.70 -4.51 -3.46
C VAL A 369 -16.47 -3.34 -2.50
N ALA A 370 -15.44 -3.44 -1.66
CA ALA A 370 -14.98 -2.34 -0.82
C ALA A 370 -14.24 -1.29 -1.66
N GLY A 371 -14.10 -0.11 -1.07
CA GLY A 371 -13.36 0.99 -1.67
C GLY A 371 -11.96 0.57 -2.11
N HIS A 372 -11.60 0.93 -3.34
CA HIS A 372 -10.26 0.79 -3.86
C HIS A 372 -9.35 1.89 -3.29
N SER A 373 -8.05 1.64 -3.24
CA SER A 373 -7.08 2.64 -2.83
C SER A 373 -5.82 2.56 -3.67
N PHE A 374 -5.09 3.67 -3.75
CA PHE A 374 -3.74 3.68 -4.28
C PHE A 374 -2.84 4.61 -3.47
N SER A 375 -1.56 4.27 -3.41
CA SER A 375 -0.55 5.09 -2.76
C SER A 375 0.71 5.21 -3.63
N SER A 376 1.51 6.24 -3.35
CA SER A 376 2.87 6.31 -3.87
C SER A 376 3.77 5.26 -3.21
N SER A 377 4.74 4.73 -3.96
CA SER A 377 5.93 4.08 -3.40
C SER A 377 7.17 4.96 -3.66
N GLU A 378 7.90 4.70 -4.74
CA GLU A 378 9.03 5.52 -5.18
C GLU A 378 8.52 6.56 -6.19
N TYR A 379 8.10 7.72 -5.68
CA TYR A 379 7.66 8.85 -6.51
C TYR A 379 8.67 9.98 -6.40
N ILE A 380 9.59 10.06 -7.36
CA ILE A 380 10.82 10.86 -7.25
C ILE A 380 10.92 11.87 -8.39
N CYS A 381 11.43 13.06 -8.09
CA CYS A 381 11.80 14.07 -9.06
C CYS A 381 13.21 14.59 -8.77
N SER A 382 14.08 14.58 -9.78
CA SER A 382 15.46 15.09 -9.72
C SER A 382 15.72 16.19 -10.73
#